data_AF-A0A432IIE2-F1
#
_entry.id   AF-A0A432IIE2-F1
#
_cell.length_a   1.000
_cell.length_b   1.000
_cell.length_c   1.000
_cell.angle_alpha   90.00
_cell.angle_beta   90.00
_cell.angle_gamma   90.00
#
_symmetry.space_group_name_H-M   'P 1'
#
loop_
_entity.id
_entity.type
_entity.pdbx_description
1 polymer ?
#
loop_
_entity_poly.entity_id
_entity_poly.type
_entity_poly.pdbx_seq_one_letter_code
_entity_poly.pdbx_strand_id
1 'polypeptide(L)'
;MKIIIYFLLFSMVFSQNLNLKTYTGHPFSLRIKDGESLKNAPVGMSINKRTGIITWQPGYHQNGTFKFEVIDKNKKISKVTLTSIKKDKNPKGVYVVLNSKVNGNGKIETPYNNLENIKVKPGDVIYIRGGRYFKDSDIRFKGNEKNPIKITRLPGERVLINFRDRGFNLTSKSSYIIIEGLEIDGMAQNDHYEMLKNKWWHKNYFENPDLDRPNGGETAINVDGTDIIIQNNIIHDAYQKGVNIYKGRYVTVKGNVIYNIGHSSLTGGHGIMKKWDRNFGKDKDEYRFDFYGNLIFGVEQRIYSWVVHKPYSNLKIDEGKAILIDATKDNEMKARIANNLLLYNGTTNIRMKRNPNLEVYNNTIYTDFDRTSPIPDGITEKEDIPNLKLYNNLVMTRKGSVAIDISKQSEINSKNIYNNYIYGGKNAKNSIGIEKIKNKNFREPEKTNFKLEALPNEVGIDDDSLNHIFSLVEDYGIIIKSSNWQHDHLKNTETIVNNVSEFFTNPRIGPSTVEKKHLALYYDVSDKWARTFGYKIFQLILPDEFAKVHKKEYPKINPKDISIQKKVQYQGKK
;
A
#
# COMPACT_ATOMS: atom_id res chain seq x y z
N MET A 1 -32.38 14.45 2.47
CA MET A 1 -32.53 13.89 1.11
C MET A 1 -32.67 12.38 1.24
N LYS A 2 -33.89 11.82 1.12
CA LYS A 2 -34.13 10.37 1.24
C LYS A 2 -33.64 9.68 -0.04
N ILE A 3 -32.50 9.00 0.01
CA ILE A 3 -32.04 8.12 -1.08
C ILE A 3 -32.90 6.85 -0.99
N ILE A 4 -33.87 6.73 -1.88
CA ILE A 4 -34.62 5.47 -2.07
C ILE A 4 -33.68 4.54 -2.85
N ILE A 5 -32.94 3.69 -2.13
CA ILE A 5 -32.18 2.59 -2.73
C ILE A 5 -33.15 1.42 -2.89
N TYR A 6 -33.54 1.10 -4.13
CA TYR A 6 -34.21 -0.17 -4.42
C TYR A 6 -33.19 -1.31 -4.31
N PHE A 7 -33.03 -1.89 -3.11
CA PHE A 7 -32.34 -3.17 -2.94
C PHE A 7 -33.30 -4.30 -3.32
N LEU A 8 -33.30 -4.70 -4.58
CA LEU A 8 -33.88 -5.99 -4.99
C LEU A 8 -32.81 -7.06 -4.84
N LEU A 9 -32.74 -7.71 -3.66
CA LEU A 9 -31.91 -8.89 -3.46
C LEU A 9 -32.65 -10.12 -4.01
N PHE A 10 -32.34 -10.52 -5.24
CA PHE A 10 -32.65 -11.86 -5.76
C PHE A 10 -31.37 -12.70 -5.74
N SER A 11 -31.33 -13.79 -4.95
CA SER A 11 -30.33 -14.83 -5.14
C SER A 11 -30.81 -15.75 -6.27
N MET A 12 -30.22 -15.64 -7.45
CA MET A 12 -30.71 -16.34 -8.64
C MET A 12 -29.89 -17.57 -9.00
N VAL A 13 -30.56 -18.58 -9.57
CA VAL A 13 -29.97 -19.78 -10.17
C VAL A 13 -29.89 -19.58 -11.70
N PHE A 14 -28.75 -19.96 -12.30
CA PHE A 14 -28.30 -19.68 -13.68
C PHE A 14 -29.14 -20.31 -14.83
N SER A 15 -30.47 -20.19 -14.88
CA SER A 15 -31.25 -20.77 -15.99
C SER A 15 -32.36 -19.90 -16.59
N GLN A 16 -32.46 -18.61 -16.23
CA GLN A 16 -33.56 -17.76 -16.70
C GLN A 16 -33.08 -16.50 -17.43
N ASN A 17 -33.76 -16.16 -18.54
CA ASN A 17 -33.65 -14.85 -19.18
C ASN A 17 -34.23 -13.80 -18.23
N LEU A 18 -33.39 -12.88 -17.77
CA LEU A 18 -33.79 -11.78 -16.91
C LEU A 18 -34.25 -10.58 -17.74
N ASN A 19 -35.46 -10.08 -17.46
CA ASN A 19 -35.95 -8.81 -17.98
C ASN A 19 -36.08 -7.82 -16.83
N LEU A 20 -35.16 -6.86 -16.77
CA LEU A 20 -35.06 -5.87 -15.69
C LEU A 20 -35.33 -4.46 -16.21
N LYS A 21 -35.70 -3.55 -15.32
CA LYS A 21 -35.88 -2.13 -15.61
C LYS A 21 -35.03 -1.26 -14.69
N THR A 22 -34.53 -0.15 -15.20
CA THR A 22 -33.86 0.91 -14.43
C THR A 22 -34.17 2.27 -15.06
N TYR A 23 -33.66 3.36 -14.47
CA TYR A 23 -33.89 4.72 -14.91
C TYR A 23 -32.58 5.47 -15.16
N THR A 24 -32.52 6.29 -16.21
CA THR A 24 -31.34 7.14 -16.47
C THR A 24 -31.09 8.07 -15.29
N GLY A 25 -29.81 8.30 -14.97
CA GLY A 25 -29.42 9.15 -13.84
C GLY A 25 -29.53 8.47 -12.46
N HIS A 26 -30.02 7.24 -12.36
CA HIS A 26 -30.14 6.50 -11.10
C HIS A 26 -29.20 5.30 -11.03
N PRO A 27 -28.53 5.07 -9.88
CA PRO A 27 -27.80 3.83 -9.62
C PRO A 27 -28.68 2.58 -9.76
N PHE A 28 -28.14 1.58 -10.45
CA PHE A 28 -28.66 0.22 -10.53
C PHE A 28 -27.64 -0.75 -9.92
N SER A 29 -28.14 -1.73 -9.17
CA SER A 29 -27.34 -2.80 -8.60
C SER A 29 -28.06 -4.14 -8.74
N LEU A 30 -27.34 -5.18 -9.11
CA LEU A 30 -27.84 -6.55 -9.22
C LEU A 30 -26.78 -7.52 -8.74
N ARG A 31 -27.11 -8.40 -7.79
CA ARG A 31 -26.20 -9.44 -7.34
C ARG A 31 -26.44 -10.72 -8.13
N ILE A 32 -25.40 -11.22 -8.79
CA ILE A 32 -25.39 -12.54 -9.42
C ILE A 32 -24.42 -13.42 -8.64
N LYS A 33 -24.90 -14.54 -8.11
CA LYS A 33 -24.05 -15.50 -7.41
C LYS A 33 -22.92 -15.95 -8.36
N ASP A 34 -21.67 -15.98 -7.89
CA ASP A 34 -20.51 -16.41 -8.68
C ASP A 34 -20.24 -15.67 -10.00
N GLY A 35 -20.87 -14.51 -10.25
CA GLY A 35 -20.58 -13.69 -11.42
C GLY A 35 -19.15 -13.14 -11.41
N GLU A 36 -18.41 -13.38 -12.49
CA GLU A 36 -16.99 -13.05 -12.60
C GLU A 36 -16.73 -11.91 -13.58
N SER A 37 -17.37 -11.94 -14.75
CA SER A 37 -17.15 -10.97 -15.81
C SER A 37 -18.43 -10.69 -16.62
N LEU A 38 -18.39 -9.59 -17.38
CA LEU A 38 -19.47 -9.17 -18.27
C LEU A 38 -18.99 -9.15 -19.71
N LYS A 39 -19.87 -9.54 -20.64
CA LYS A 39 -19.66 -9.39 -22.08
C LYS A 39 -20.81 -8.62 -22.71
N ASN A 40 -20.48 -7.73 -23.65
CA ASN A 40 -21.42 -6.79 -24.28
C ASN A 40 -22.13 -5.84 -23.29
N ALA A 41 -21.53 -5.58 -22.12
CA ALA A 41 -22.09 -4.64 -21.15
C ALA A 41 -22.06 -3.19 -21.69
N PRO A 42 -23.10 -2.37 -21.41
CA PRO A 42 -23.08 -0.96 -21.76
C PRO A 42 -21.97 -0.21 -21.01
N VAL A 43 -21.51 0.90 -21.59
CA VAL A 43 -20.52 1.79 -20.96
C VAL A 43 -20.98 2.20 -19.56
N GLY A 44 -20.06 2.10 -18.59
CA GLY A 44 -20.29 2.40 -17.18
C GLY A 44 -20.75 1.20 -16.35
N MET A 45 -21.18 0.11 -16.98
CA MET A 45 -21.58 -1.10 -16.26
C MET A 45 -20.35 -1.93 -15.88
N SER A 46 -20.29 -2.35 -14.63
CA SER A 46 -19.18 -3.10 -14.05
C SER A 46 -19.68 -4.20 -13.15
N ILE A 47 -18.88 -5.26 -12.96
CA ILE A 47 -19.13 -6.32 -11.97
C ILE A 47 -17.96 -6.39 -10.99
N ASN A 48 -18.27 -6.49 -9.69
CA ASN A 48 -17.27 -6.87 -8.71
C ASN A 48 -17.20 -8.40 -8.64
N LYS A 49 -16.06 -8.94 -9.07
CA LYS A 49 -15.79 -10.39 -9.12
C LYS A 49 -15.81 -11.09 -7.74
N ARG A 50 -15.60 -10.35 -6.65
CA ARG A 50 -15.60 -10.87 -5.27
C ARG A 50 -17.02 -11.06 -4.75
N THR A 51 -17.91 -10.10 -5.03
CA THR A 51 -19.28 -10.09 -4.51
C THR A 51 -20.33 -10.59 -5.51
N GLY A 52 -19.99 -10.60 -6.80
CA GLY A 52 -20.91 -10.85 -7.90
C GLY A 52 -21.88 -9.69 -8.17
N ILE A 53 -21.65 -8.52 -7.56
CA ILE A 53 -22.53 -7.36 -7.71
C ILE A 53 -22.19 -6.62 -9.00
N ILE A 54 -23.19 -6.52 -9.88
CA ILE A 54 -23.20 -5.69 -11.08
C ILE A 54 -23.74 -4.32 -10.70
N THR A 55 -23.07 -3.26 -11.13
CA THR A 55 -23.43 -1.88 -10.85
C THR A 55 -23.43 -1.06 -12.15
N TRP A 56 -24.38 -0.13 -12.29
CA TRP A 56 -24.46 0.75 -13.44
C TRP A 56 -25.27 2.00 -13.13
N GLN A 57 -24.90 3.17 -13.65
CA GLN A 57 -25.79 4.34 -13.69
C GLN A 57 -25.94 4.79 -15.15
N PRO A 58 -27.05 4.45 -15.83
CA PRO A 58 -27.22 4.82 -17.23
C PRO A 58 -27.15 6.33 -17.42
N GLY A 59 -26.43 6.73 -18.46
CA GLY A 59 -26.44 8.05 -19.03
C GLY A 59 -27.83 8.43 -19.55
N TYR A 60 -28.16 9.72 -19.58
CA TYR A 60 -29.42 10.19 -20.20
C TYR A 60 -29.58 9.75 -21.67
N HIS A 61 -28.47 9.61 -22.41
CA HIS A 61 -28.42 9.08 -23.77
C HIS A 61 -28.49 7.54 -23.83
N GLN A 62 -28.34 6.84 -22.71
CA GLN A 62 -28.43 5.38 -22.59
C GLN A 62 -29.87 4.94 -22.25
N ASN A 63 -30.89 5.58 -22.82
CA ASN A 63 -32.28 5.15 -22.76
C ASN A 63 -32.53 4.07 -23.84
N GLY A 64 -33.14 2.95 -23.45
CA GLY A 64 -33.40 1.83 -24.36
C GLY A 64 -33.13 0.47 -23.72
N THR A 65 -33.09 -0.58 -24.55
CA THR A 65 -32.89 -1.96 -24.12
C THR A 65 -31.46 -2.41 -24.39
N PHE A 66 -30.82 -2.96 -23.36
CA PHE A 66 -29.44 -3.45 -23.38
C PHE A 66 -29.44 -4.94 -23.12
N LYS A 67 -28.70 -5.69 -23.94
CA LYS A 67 -28.50 -7.13 -23.80
C LYS A 67 -27.03 -7.39 -23.49
N PHE A 68 -26.77 -8.07 -22.38
CA PHE A 68 -25.41 -8.43 -21.99
C PHE A 68 -25.36 -9.83 -21.40
N GLU A 69 -24.15 -10.36 -21.32
CA GLU A 69 -23.86 -11.70 -20.82
C GLU A 69 -23.10 -11.58 -19.50
N VAL A 70 -23.54 -12.34 -18.50
CA VAL A 70 -22.81 -12.54 -17.24
C VAL A 70 -22.14 -13.90 -17.30
N ILE A 71 -20.83 -13.92 -17.10
CA ILE A 71 -20.01 -15.13 -17.12
C ILE A 71 -19.62 -15.43 -15.68
N ASP A 72 -19.95 -16.63 -15.19
CA ASP A 72 -19.57 -17.08 -13.86
C ASP A 72 -18.17 -17.71 -13.81
N LYS A 73 -17.73 -18.06 -12.60
CA LYS A 73 -16.45 -18.75 -12.36
C LYS A 73 -16.30 -20.07 -13.12
N ASN A 74 -17.40 -20.76 -13.43
CA ASN A 74 -17.44 -22.00 -14.19
C ASN A 74 -17.61 -21.76 -15.71
N LYS A 75 -17.47 -20.51 -16.15
CA LYS A 75 -17.67 -20.05 -17.53
C LYS A 75 -19.08 -20.29 -18.07
N LYS A 76 -20.06 -20.49 -17.19
CA LYS A 76 -21.48 -20.53 -17.57
C LYS A 76 -21.96 -19.12 -17.89
N ILE A 77 -22.75 -19.02 -18.96
CA ILE A 77 -23.23 -17.75 -19.49
C ILE A 77 -24.72 -17.58 -19.15
N SER A 78 -25.06 -16.46 -18.52
CA SER A 78 -26.44 -15.98 -18.36
C SER A 78 -26.68 -14.76 -19.23
N LYS A 79 -27.78 -14.76 -19.98
CA LYS A 79 -28.21 -13.60 -20.79
C LYS A 79 -29.14 -12.71 -19.98
N VAL A 80 -28.82 -11.43 -19.92
CA VAL A 80 -29.60 -10.42 -19.19
C VAL A 80 -30.08 -9.36 -20.18
N THR A 81 -31.36 -9.05 -20.10
CA THR A 81 -31.98 -7.92 -20.79
C THR A 81 -32.36 -6.86 -19.76
N LEU A 82 -31.83 -5.65 -19.92
CA LEU A 82 -32.09 -4.52 -19.05
C LEU A 82 -32.62 -3.34 -19.86
N THR A 83 -33.81 -2.85 -19.52
CA THR A 83 -34.39 -1.66 -20.13
C THR A 83 -34.16 -0.44 -19.23
N SER A 84 -33.42 0.54 -19.73
CA SER A 84 -33.21 1.84 -19.11
C SER A 84 -34.26 2.83 -19.61
N ILE A 85 -35.01 3.43 -18.70
CA ILE A 85 -36.09 4.38 -18.99
C ILE A 85 -35.60 5.79 -18.68
N LYS A 86 -35.75 6.69 -19.64
CA LYS A 86 -35.38 8.10 -19.53
C LYS A 86 -36.09 8.76 -18.34
N LYS A 87 -35.31 9.34 -17.43
CA LYS A 87 -35.82 10.05 -16.25
C LYS A 87 -34.93 11.25 -15.93
N ASP A 88 -33.80 11.02 -15.25
CA ASP A 88 -32.93 12.10 -14.76
C ASP A 88 -31.66 12.21 -15.60
N LYS A 89 -31.12 13.43 -15.66
CA LYS A 89 -29.77 13.68 -16.18
C LYS A 89 -28.74 13.31 -15.13
N ASN A 90 -27.58 12.84 -15.58
CA ASN A 90 -26.45 12.59 -14.69
C ASN A 90 -25.88 13.92 -14.15
N PRO A 91 -25.15 13.89 -13.02
CA PRO A 91 -24.51 15.07 -12.45
C PRO A 91 -23.65 15.83 -13.46
N LYS A 92 -23.55 17.16 -13.32
CA LYS A 92 -22.63 17.95 -14.14
C LYS A 92 -21.19 17.59 -13.79
N GLY A 93 -20.37 17.33 -14.80
CA GLY A 93 -18.95 17.03 -14.63
C GLY A 93 -18.26 16.71 -15.95
N VAL A 94 -16.97 16.38 -15.86
CA VAL A 94 -16.14 15.92 -16.97
C VAL A 94 -16.10 14.39 -16.93
N TYR A 95 -16.57 13.75 -17.99
CA TYR A 95 -16.71 12.31 -18.05
C TYR A 95 -15.54 11.65 -18.75
N VAL A 96 -15.06 10.56 -18.18
CA VAL A 96 -13.93 9.77 -18.67
C VAL A 96 -14.32 8.30 -18.76
N VAL A 97 -14.06 7.68 -19.90
CA VAL A 97 -14.11 6.22 -20.10
C VAL A 97 -12.70 5.81 -20.52
N LEU A 98 -11.88 5.41 -19.56
CA LEU A 98 -10.47 5.14 -19.85
C LEU A 98 -10.33 4.05 -20.93
N ASN A 99 -9.36 4.25 -21.82
CA ASN A 99 -9.02 3.33 -22.91
C ASN A 99 -10.14 3.14 -23.96
N SER A 100 -11.13 4.05 -24.04
CA SER A 100 -12.05 4.06 -25.19
C SER A 100 -11.30 4.43 -26.47
N LYS A 101 -11.71 3.85 -27.61
CA LYS A 101 -11.08 4.12 -28.91
C LYS A 101 -11.23 5.57 -29.38
N VAL A 102 -12.28 6.25 -28.91
CA VAL A 102 -12.61 7.63 -29.28
C VAL A 102 -12.33 8.54 -28.08
N ASN A 103 -11.55 9.60 -28.31
CA ASN A 103 -11.34 10.67 -27.35
C ASN A 103 -12.37 11.78 -27.59
N GLY A 104 -13.34 11.94 -26.70
CA GLY A 104 -14.39 12.93 -26.81
C GLY A 104 -14.01 14.30 -26.22
N ASN A 105 -15.02 15.03 -25.76
CA ASN A 105 -14.91 16.38 -25.20
C ASN A 105 -15.28 16.46 -23.72
N GLY A 106 -15.40 15.30 -23.04
CA GLY A 106 -15.73 15.24 -21.62
C GLY A 106 -17.22 15.33 -21.29
N LYS A 107 -18.12 15.39 -22.28
CA LYS A 107 -19.57 15.18 -22.04
C LYS A 107 -19.85 13.70 -21.80
N ILE A 108 -20.96 13.38 -21.13
CA ILE A 108 -21.29 11.98 -20.85
C ILE A 108 -21.55 11.17 -22.13
N GLU A 109 -22.07 11.80 -23.19
CA GLU A 109 -22.27 11.21 -24.52
C GLU A 109 -20.94 11.02 -25.29
N THR A 110 -19.96 11.89 -25.01
CA THR A 110 -18.67 11.94 -25.70
C THR A 110 -17.54 12.12 -24.67
N PRO A 111 -17.29 11.10 -23.83
CA PRO A 111 -16.33 11.18 -22.74
C PRO A 111 -14.89 11.22 -23.25
N TYR A 112 -13.98 11.75 -22.45
CA TYR A 112 -12.55 11.58 -22.70
C TYR A 112 -12.11 10.13 -22.52
N ASN A 113 -11.04 9.72 -23.21
CA ASN A 113 -10.54 8.35 -23.12
C ASN A 113 -9.29 8.16 -22.24
N ASN A 114 -8.77 9.24 -21.66
CA ASN A 114 -7.60 9.26 -20.79
C ASN A 114 -7.71 10.40 -19.77
N LEU A 115 -6.74 10.50 -18.87
CA LEU A 115 -6.63 11.59 -17.88
C LEU A 115 -5.51 12.60 -18.17
N GLU A 116 -4.70 12.41 -19.20
CA GLU A 116 -3.55 13.30 -19.48
C GLU A 116 -3.96 14.59 -20.19
N ASN A 117 -4.88 14.48 -21.14
CA ASN A 117 -5.21 15.55 -22.08
C ASN A 117 -6.65 16.04 -21.91
N ILE A 118 -7.15 16.03 -20.67
CA ILE A 118 -8.50 16.53 -20.36
C ILE A 118 -8.45 18.01 -20.02
N LYS A 119 -9.43 18.77 -20.53
CA LYS A 119 -9.59 20.18 -20.20
C LYS A 119 -10.43 20.31 -18.93
N VAL A 120 -9.79 20.67 -17.83
CA VAL A 120 -10.42 20.87 -16.52
C VAL A 120 -10.00 22.20 -15.92
N LYS A 121 -10.88 22.79 -15.13
CA LYS A 121 -10.66 24.01 -14.36
C LYS A 121 -10.90 23.75 -12.85
N PRO A 122 -10.42 24.62 -11.95
CA PRO A 122 -10.72 24.51 -10.54
C PRO A 122 -12.22 24.33 -10.27
N GLY A 123 -12.56 23.38 -9.40
CA GLY A 123 -13.93 23.02 -9.02
C GLY A 123 -14.59 21.98 -9.91
N ASP A 124 -13.98 21.59 -11.02
CA ASP A 124 -14.50 20.51 -11.85
C ASP A 124 -14.44 19.15 -11.12
N VAL A 125 -15.48 18.35 -11.34
CA VAL A 125 -15.52 16.94 -10.96
C VAL A 125 -15.32 16.09 -12.21
N ILE A 126 -14.30 15.24 -12.17
CA ILE A 126 -13.98 14.25 -13.19
C ILE A 126 -14.62 12.92 -12.77
N TYR A 127 -15.63 12.48 -13.51
CA TYR A 127 -16.28 11.19 -13.33
C TYR A 127 -15.67 10.14 -14.26
N ILE A 128 -14.88 9.23 -13.68
CA ILE A 128 -14.49 8.01 -14.35
C ILE A 128 -15.70 7.07 -14.32
N ARG A 129 -16.18 6.69 -15.51
CA ARG A 129 -17.29 5.76 -15.65
C ARG A 129 -16.88 4.36 -15.18
N GLY A 130 -17.85 3.54 -14.81
CA GLY A 130 -17.62 2.19 -14.34
C GLY A 130 -16.98 1.29 -15.40
N GLY A 131 -16.04 0.45 -14.95
CA GLY A 131 -15.27 -0.44 -15.79
C GLY A 131 -13.94 -0.87 -15.17
N ARG A 132 -13.22 -1.72 -15.90
CA ARG A 132 -11.83 -2.11 -15.62
C ARG A 132 -10.92 -1.43 -16.63
N TYR A 133 -9.90 -0.76 -16.13
CA TYR A 133 -9.02 0.08 -16.92
C TYR A 133 -7.57 -0.23 -16.66
N PHE A 134 -6.71 0.07 -17.63
CA PHE A 134 -5.26 0.12 -17.45
C PHE A 134 -4.82 1.57 -17.54
N LYS A 135 -4.04 2.04 -16.58
CA LYS A 135 -3.55 3.42 -16.56
C LYS A 135 -2.07 3.45 -16.20
N ASP A 136 -1.31 4.24 -16.96
CA ASP A 136 0.07 4.62 -16.67
C ASP A 136 0.28 6.11 -17.01
N SER A 137 -0.53 7.01 -16.44
CA SER A 137 -0.44 8.44 -16.75
C SER A 137 -0.31 9.40 -15.57
N ASP A 138 0.48 10.45 -15.83
CA ASP A 138 0.71 11.59 -14.95
C ASP A 138 -0.56 12.43 -14.79
N ILE A 139 -0.82 12.85 -13.55
CA ILE A 139 -1.79 13.89 -13.25
C ILE A 139 -1.02 15.20 -13.03
N ARG A 140 -1.52 16.27 -13.67
CA ARG A 140 -0.90 17.61 -13.64
C ARG A 140 -1.93 18.73 -13.42
N PHE A 141 -3.11 18.39 -12.92
CA PHE A 141 -4.19 19.36 -12.73
C PHE A 141 -3.88 20.34 -11.59
N LYS A 142 -4.50 21.52 -11.65
CA LYS A 142 -4.38 22.55 -10.62
C LYS A 142 -5.76 23.07 -10.26
N GLY A 143 -6.25 22.68 -9.09
CA GLY A 143 -7.38 23.34 -8.42
C GLY A 143 -6.92 24.56 -7.63
N ASN A 144 -7.78 25.03 -6.73
CA ASN A 144 -7.42 25.96 -5.66
C ASN A 144 -8.15 25.57 -4.37
N GLU A 145 -7.78 26.20 -3.26
CA GLU A 145 -8.30 25.92 -1.91
C GLU A 145 -9.84 25.87 -1.85
N LYS A 146 -10.51 26.82 -2.51
CA LYS A 146 -11.99 26.89 -2.54
C LYS A 146 -12.62 25.93 -3.55
N ASN A 147 -11.87 25.56 -4.59
CA ASN A 147 -12.36 24.81 -5.74
C ASN A 147 -11.34 23.73 -6.12
N PRO A 148 -11.17 22.68 -5.31
CA PRO A 148 -10.31 21.57 -5.67
C PRO A 148 -10.88 20.83 -6.88
N ILE A 149 -10.01 20.17 -7.64
CA ILE A 149 -10.43 19.27 -8.73
C ILE A 149 -10.64 17.89 -8.14
N LYS A 150 -11.81 17.30 -8.34
CA LYS A 150 -12.15 15.98 -7.80
C LYS A 150 -12.10 14.93 -8.90
N ILE A 151 -11.31 13.88 -8.73
CA ILE A 151 -11.28 12.68 -9.55
C ILE A 151 -12.02 11.58 -8.80
N THR A 152 -13.13 11.11 -9.35
CA THR A 152 -13.97 10.11 -8.68
C THR A 152 -14.72 9.24 -9.67
N ARG A 153 -15.43 8.23 -9.17
CA ARG A 153 -16.39 7.44 -9.95
C ARG A 153 -17.74 8.15 -10.04
N LEU A 154 -18.51 7.86 -11.09
CA LEU A 154 -19.93 8.23 -11.07
C LEU A 154 -20.62 7.46 -9.91
N PRO A 155 -21.50 8.10 -9.11
CA PRO A 155 -22.24 7.40 -8.07
C PRO A 155 -22.93 6.15 -8.62
N GLY A 156 -22.99 5.08 -7.83
CA GLY A 156 -23.59 3.83 -8.29
C GLY A 156 -22.81 3.05 -9.34
N GLU A 157 -21.68 3.52 -9.84
CA GLU A 157 -20.77 2.73 -10.69
C GLU A 157 -19.56 2.23 -9.87
N ARG A 158 -18.76 1.30 -10.42
CA ARG A 158 -17.49 0.85 -9.85
C ARG A 158 -16.36 0.97 -10.86
N VAL A 159 -15.25 1.54 -10.41
CA VAL A 159 -14.07 1.81 -11.23
C VAL A 159 -12.90 1.01 -10.65
N LEU A 160 -12.34 0.14 -11.48
CA LEU A 160 -11.13 -0.61 -11.19
C LEU A 160 -10.01 -0.15 -12.11
N ILE A 161 -8.95 0.40 -11.54
CA ILE A 161 -7.76 0.87 -12.26
C ILE A 161 -6.62 -0.10 -12.00
N ASN A 162 -6.27 -0.86 -13.02
CA ASN A 162 -5.06 -1.65 -13.07
C ASN A 162 -3.87 -0.82 -13.54
N PHE A 163 -2.68 -1.07 -13.00
CA PHE A 163 -1.47 -0.34 -13.35
C PHE A 163 -0.23 -1.25 -13.36
N ARG A 164 0.80 -0.87 -14.12
CA ARG A 164 2.07 -1.61 -14.22
C ARG A 164 3.26 -0.86 -13.63
N ASP A 165 3.27 0.46 -13.73
CA ASP A 165 4.27 1.29 -13.03
C ASP A 165 3.59 2.00 -11.86
N ARG A 166 2.73 2.98 -12.18
CA ARG A 166 2.01 3.78 -11.18
C ARG A 166 0.55 3.93 -11.53
N GLY A 167 -0.33 3.74 -10.56
CA GLY A 167 -1.75 4.00 -10.73
C GLY A 167 -2.02 5.49 -10.93
N PHE A 168 -1.51 6.33 -10.03
CA PHE A 168 -1.54 7.79 -10.12
C PHE A 168 -0.19 8.39 -9.78
N ASN A 169 0.36 9.18 -10.70
CA ASN A 169 1.55 9.98 -10.46
C ASN A 169 1.17 11.46 -10.43
N LEU A 170 1.01 12.02 -9.22
CA LEU A 170 0.71 13.44 -9.02
C LEU A 170 2.01 14.22 -8.96
N THR A 171 2.41 14.80 -10.08
CA THR A 171 3.69 15.51 -10.22
C THR A 171 3.74 16.79 -9.36
N SER A 172 4.91 17.42 -9.26
CA SER A 172 5.08 18.73 -8.61
C SER A 172 4.23 19.87 -9.23
N LYS A 173 3.65 19.65 -10.41
CA LYS A 173 2.72 20.59 -11.05
C LYS A 173 1.28 20.40 -10.57
N SER A 174 1.02 19.41 -9.72
CA SER A 174 -0.32 19.08 -9.23
C SER A 174 -0.63 19.81 -7.93
N SER A 175 -1.83 20.37 -7.82
CA SER A 175 -2.28 21.02 -6.58
C SER A 175 -3.78 21.03 -6.38
N TYR A 176 -4.25 20.93 -5.14
CA TYR A 176 -5.68 20.98 -4.78
C TYR A 176 -6.50 19.93 -5.55
N ILE A 177 -6.13 18.66 -5.37
CA ILE A 177 -6.76 17.51 -6.03
C ILE A 177 -7.31 16.55 -4.98
N ILE A 178 -8.52 16.05 -5.22
CA ILE A 178 -9.13 14.98 -4.44
C ILE A 178 -9.23 13.73 -5.32
N ILE A 179 -8.66 12.61 -4.88
CA ILE A 179 -8.85 11.27 -5.49
C ILE A 179 -9.77 10.47 -4.58
N GLU A 180 -10.96 10.10 -5.07
CA GLU A 180 -11.98 9.47 -4.24
C GLU A 180 -12.71 8.29 -4.88
N GLY A 181 -12.91 7.22 -4.09
CA GLY A 181 -13.92 6.20 -4.37
C GLY A 181 -13.50 5.20 -5.44
N LEU A 182 -12.20 5.05 -5.70
CA LEU A 182 -11.66 4.20 -6.76
C LEU A 182 -11.09 2.89 -6.17
N GLU A 183 -11.15 1.80 -6.95
CA GLU A 183 -10.35 0.59 -6.71
C GLU A 183 -9.10 0.66 -7.58
N ILE A 184 -7.92 0.55 -6.96
CA ILE A 184 -6.61 0.72 -7.59
C ILE A 184 -5.80 -0.55 -7.29
N ASP A 185 -5.55 -1.32 -8.34
CA ASP A 185 -5.07 -2.70 -8.26
C ASP A 185 -3.75 -2.84 -9.05
N GLY A 186 -2.65 -3.05 -8.34
CA GLY A 186 -1.35 -3.20 -8.98
C GLY A 186 -1.20 -4.52 -9.72
N MET A 187 -2.12 -5.48 -9.56
CA MET A 187 -1.99 -6.81 -10.14
C MET A 187 -0.65 -7.50 -9.81
N ALA A 188 0.00 -7.12 -8.71
CA ALA A 188 1.24 -7.74 -8.29
C ALA A 188 0.98 -9.23 -8.09
N GLN A 189 1.58 -10.05 -8.95
CA GLN A 189 1.50 -11.49 -8.81
C GLN A 189 2.36 -11.88 -7.61
N ASN A 190 1.72 -12.42 -6.58
CA ASN A 190 2.34 -12.72 -5.29
C ASN A 190 3.19 -14.02 -5.29
N ASP A 191 3.70 -14.46 -6.45
CA ASP A 191 4.62 -15.61 -6.49
C ASP A 191 6.02 -15.17 -6.07
N HIS A 192 6.20 -15.19 -4.76
CA HIS A 192 7.44 -14.92 -4.06
C HIS A 192 8.63 -15.71 -4.61
N TYR A 193 8.46 -16.99 -4.97
CA TYR A 193 9.58 -17.82 -5.44
C TYR A 193 9.89 -17.58 -6.91
N GLU A 194 8.89 -17.33 -7.74
CA GLU A 194 9.12 -16.90 -9.12
C GLU A 194 9.93 -15.61 -9.16
N MET A 195 9.58 -14.65 -8.30
CA MET A 195 10.29 -13.39 -8.15
C MET A 195 11.74 -13.57 -7.67
N LEU A 196 11.97 -14.38 -6.63
CA LEU A 196 13.32 -14.71 -6.17
C LEU A 196 14.16 -15.37 -7.26
N LYS A 197 13.59 -16.36 -7.96
CA LYS A 197 14.28 -17.16 -8.97
C LYS A 197 14.67 -16.33 -10.18
N ASN A 198 13.73 -15.55 -10.71
CA ASN A 198 13.86 -14.94 -12.03
C ASN A 198 14.30 -13.47 -11.98
N LYS A 199 14.03 -12.76 -10.88
CA LYS A 199 14.18 -11.30 -10.81
C LYS A 199 15.19 -10.82 -9.78
N TRP A 200 15.54 -11.61 -8.76
CA TRP A 200 16.43 -11.12 -7.70
C TRP A 200 17.80 -10.70 -8.23
N TRP A 201 18.41 -11.45 -9.15
CA TRP A 201 19.70 -11.10 -9.76
C TRP A 201 19.59 -10.13 -10.96
N HIS A 202 18.41 -9.57 -11.21
CA HIS A 202 18.03 -8.74 -12.36
C HIS A 202 18.99 -8.83 -13.55
N LYS A 203 18.93 -9.93 -14.31
CA LYS A 203 19.90 -10.22 -15.38
C LYS A 203 20.01 -9.06 -16.37
N ASN A 204 18.90 -8.37 -16.64
CA ASN A 204 18.84 -7.30 -17.62
C ASN A 204 18.95 -5.89 -17.02
N TYR A 205 19.17 -5.72 -15.71
CA TYR A 205 19.34 -4.39 -15.12
C TYR A 205 20.44 -3.57 -15.81
N PHE A 206 21.51 -4.24 -16.24
CA PHE A 206 22.68 -3.61 -16.88
C PHE A 206 22.49 -3.29 -18.37
N GLU A 207 21.42 -3.80 -18.99
CA GLU A 207 21.17 -3.64 -20.43
C GLU A 207 19.90 -2.83 -20.65
N ASN A 208 18.82 -3.17 -19.94
CA ASN A 208 17.60 -2.38 -19.86
C ASN A 208 16.84 -2.72 -18.56
N PRO A 209 16.88 -1.84 -17.53
CA PRO A 209 16.18 -2.08 -16.27
C PRO A 209 14.66 -2.17 -16.41
N ASP A 210 14.08 -1.73 -17.54
CA ASP A 210 12.64 -1.83 -17.80
C ASP A 210 12.20 -3.22 -18.27
N LEU A 211 13.11 -4.05 -18.79
CA LEU A 211 12.79 -5.41 -19.24
C LEU A 211 12.65 -6.43 -18.11
N ASP A 212 13.08 -6.08 -16.89
CA ASP A 212 13.15 -7.01 -15.76
C ASP A 212 12.34 -6.58 -14.53
N ARG A 213 11.38 -5.66 -14.73
CA ARG A 213 10.49 -5.22 -13.67
C ARG A 213 9.63 -6.40 -13.18
N PRO A 214 9.36 -6.49 -11.86
CA PRO A 214 8.37 -7.42 -11.33
C PRO A 214 7.05 -7.33 -12.09
N ASN A 215 6.33 -8.44 -12.22
CA ASN A 215 4.97 -8.40 -12.75
C ASN A 215 4.05 -7.64 -11.79
N GLY A 216 3.43 -6.58 -12.29
CA GLY A 216 2.48 -5.74 -11.56
C GLY A 216 3.01 -4.33 -11.28
N GLY A 217 2.16 -3.52 -10.67
CA GLY A 217 2.34 -2.11 -10.37
C GLY A 217 3.26 -1.84 -9.19
N GLU A 218 4.21 -0.92 -9.37
CA GLU A 218 5.17 -0.51 -8.34
C GLU A 218 4.44 0.24 -7.21
N THR A 219 3.93 1.44 -7.52
CA THR A 219 3.34 2.34 -6.54
C THR A 219 1.93 2.76 -6.97
N ALA A 220 0.91 2.48 -6.17
CA ALA A 220 -0.47 2.81 -6.58
C ALA A 220 -0.71 4.32 -6.68
N ILE A 221 -0.28 5.11 -5.69
CA ILE A 221 -0.37 6.57 -5.75
C ILE A 221 0.96 7.20 -5.30
N ASN A 222 1.62 7.91 -6.21
CA ASN A 222 2.84 8.67 -5.96
C ASN A 222 2.55 10.18 -5.96
N VAL A 223 2.98 10.90 -4.92
CA VAL A 223 2.66 12.31 -4.69
C VAL A 223 3.91 13.18 -4.55
N ASP A 224 4.11 14.04 -5.54
CA ASP A 224 5.04 15.17 -5.54
C ASP A 224 4.32 16.52 -5.46
N GLY A 225 3.00 16.56 -5.67
CA GLY A 225 2.16 17.75 -5.64
C GLY A 225 1.78 18.23 -4.23
N THR A 226 1.08 19.37 -4.15
CA THR A 226 0.69 20.02 -2.87
C THR A 226 -0.82 20.01 -2.67
N ASP A 227 -1.30 19.98 -1.42
CA ASP A 227 -2.74 20.07 -1.10
C ASP A 227 -3.54 18.95 -1.80
N ILE A 228 -3.14 17.70 -1.54
CA ILE A 228 -3.69 16.50 -2.19
C ILE A 228 -4.45 15.68 -1.16
N ILE A 229 -5.68 15.28 -1.50
CA ILE A 229 -6.50 14.41 -0.65
C ILE A 229 -6.73 13.08 -1.38
N ILE A 230 -6.35 11.99 -0.73
CA ILE A 230 -6.57 10.62 -1.18
C ILE A 230 -7.56 10.00 -0.19
N GLN A 231 -8.81 9.79 -0.61
CA GLN A 231 -9.85 9.35 0.31
C GLN A 231 -10.78 8.25 -0.20
N ASN A 232 -11.23 7.37 0.70
CA ASN A 232 -12.26 6.38 0.41
C ASN A 232 -11.94 5.47 -0.80
N ASN A 233 -10.65 5.18 -1.02
CA ASN A 233 -10.19 4.30 -2.09
C ASN A 233 -9.87 2.91 -1.55
N ILE A 234 -9.93 1.92 -2.43
CA ILE A 234 -9.42 0.57 -2.21
C ILE A 234 -8.11 0.46 -2.97
N ILE A 235 -6.99 0.28 -2.27
CA ILE A 235 -5.64 0.27 -2.87
C ILE A 235 -4.99 -1.07 -2.55
N HIS A 236 -4.66 -1.87 -3.55
CA HIS A 236 -4.15 -3.21 -3.27
C HIS A 236 -3.26 -3.81 -4.34
N ASP A 237 -2.59 -4.90 -3.93
CA ASP A 237 -1.76 -5.75 -4.79
C ASP A 237 -0.72 -4.92 -5.57
N ALA A 238 -0.08 -3.95 -4.90
CA ALA A 238 1.06 -3.22 -5.43
C ALA A 238 2.36 -3.87 -4.93
N TYR A 239 3.31 -4.13 -5.83
CA TYR A 239 4.52 -4.85 -5.42
C TYR A 239 5.44 -3.99 -4.57
N GLN A 240 5.33 -2.65 -4.60
CA GLN A 240 6.18 -1.76 -3.79
C GLN A 240 5.36 -0.94 -2.79
N LYS A 241 4.51 0.00 -3.24
CA LYS A 241 3.85 0.94 -2.32
C LYS A 241 2.37 1.15 -2.61
N GLY A 242 1.57 1.29 -1.55
CA GLY A 242 0.19 1.77 -1.68
C GLY A 242 0.17 3.26 -1.99
N VAL A 243 0.60 4.08 -1.03
CA VAL A 243 0.73 5.52 -1.18
C VAL A 243 2.17 5.94 -0.86
N ASN A 244 2.82 6.65 -1.78
CA ASN A 244 4.13 7.23 -1.60
C ASN A 244 4.05 8.76 -1.70
N ILE A 245 4.30 9.45 -0.60
CA ILE A 245 4.48 10.90 -0.58
C ILE A 245 5.98 11.16 -0.67
N TYR A 246 6.44 11.61 -1.83
CA TYR A 246 7.86 11.82 -2.07
C TYR A 246 8.25 13.29 -1.87
N LYS A 247 7.77 14.19 -2.72
CA LYS A 247 7.95 15.65 -2.53
C LYS A 247 6.70 16.38 -2.05
N GLY A 248 5.57 15.68 -1.98
CA GLY A 248 4.29 16.31 -1.70
C GLY A 248 4.19 16.95 -0.31
N ARG A 249 3.35 17.97 -0.21
CA ARG A 249 3.03 18.72 1.02
C ARG A 249 1.52 18.88 1.17
N TYR A 250 1.05 19.00 2.41
CA TYR A 250 -0.38 19.07 2.74
C TYR A 250 -1.16 17.90 2.13
N VAL A 251 -0.61 16.69 2.33
CA VAL A 251 -1.19 15.47 1.76
C VAL A 251 -2.01 14.74 2.81
N THR A 252 -3.30 14.60 2.57
CA THR A 252 -4.21 13.82 3.42
C THR A 252 -4.46 12.45 2.79
N VAL A 253 -4.27 11.39 3.56
CA VAL A 253 -4.64 10.01 3.20
C VAL A 253 -5.67 9.55 4.22
N LYS A 254 -6.95 9.44 3.83
CA LYS A 254 -8.02 9.15 4.80
C LYS A 254 -9.11 8.19 4.35
N GLY A 255 -9.63 7.38 5.26
CA GLY A 255 -10.77 6.51 4.95
C GLY A 255 -10.48 5.43 3.90
N ASN A 256 -9.21 5.14 3.59
CA ASN A 256 -8.85 4.17 2.55
C ASN A 256 -8.69 2.76 3.13
N VAL A 257 -8.90 1.74 2.30
CA VAL A 257 -8.55 0.35 2.58
C VAL A 257 -7.32 -0.02 1.74
N ILE A 258 -6.18 -0.22 2.38
CA ILE A 258 -4.88 -0.48 1.74
C ILE A 258 -4.40 -1.88 2.11
N TYR A 259 -4.20 -2.78 1.14
CA TYR A 259 -3.81 -4.15 1.47
C TYR A 259 -2.99 -4.90 0.43
N ASN A 260 -2.35 -6.00 0.85
CA ASN A 260 -1.47 -6.82 0.00
C ASN A 260 -0.39 -6.00 -0.71
N ILE A 261 0.41 -5.28 0.08
CA ILE A 261 1.47 -4.43 -0.47
C ILE A 261 2.84 -5.02 -0.16
N GLY A 262 3.74 -5.03 -1.13
CA GLY A 262 5.15 -5.35 -0.91
C GLY A 262 5.54 -6.82 -1.05
N HIS A 263 4.60 -7.73 -1.32
CA HIS A 263 4.82 -9.19 -1.24
C HIS A 263 5.89 -9.69 -2.22
N SER A 264 6.06 -9.01 -3.35
CA SER A 264 7.04 -9.29 -4.39
C SER A 264 8.09 -8.19 -4.56
N SER A 265 8.23 -7.28 -3.58
CA SER A 265 9.17 -6.16 -3.68
C SER A 265 10.63 -6.59 -3.59
N LEU A 266 11.45 -6.10 -4.52
CA LEU A 266 12.92 -6.15 -4.43
C LEU A 266 13.50 -4.86 -3.80
N THR A 267 12.68 -3.81 -3.71
CA THR A 267 13.06 -2.47 -3.24
C THR A 267 12.00 -1.97 -2.24
N GLY A 268 12.25 -2.11 -0.93
CA GLY A 268 11.43 -1.62 0.19
C GLY A 268 9.91 -1.41 -0.04
N GLY A 269 9.10 -2.41 0.33
CA GLY A 269 7.64 -2.35 0.22
C GLY A 269 6.92 -1.71 1.43
N HIS A 270 5.93 -0.82 1.21
CA HIS A 270 5.21 -0.09 2.28
C HIS A 270 3.75 0.23 1.95
N GLY A 271 2.86 0.25 2.96
CA GLY A 271 1.47 0.65 2.79
C GLY A 271 1.36 2.13 2.45
N ILE A 272 1.72 2.98 3.41
CA ILE A 272 1.88 4.43 3.25
C ILE A 272 3.33 4.79 3.59
N MET A 273 4.01 5.50 2.71
CA MET A 273 5.36 6.01 2.93
C MET A 273 5.41 7.53 2.75
N LYS A 274 5.97 8.24 3.73
CA LYS A 274 6.51 9.59 3.52
C LYS A 274 8.02 9.50 3.39
N LYS A 275 8.54 9.83 2.22
CA LYS A 275 9.97 9.80 1.91
C LYS A 275 10.52 11.22 1.82
N TRP A 276 11.79 11.41 2.21
CA TRP A 276 12.64 12.61 2.04
C TRP A 276 12.84 13.52 3.26
N ASP A 277 14.13 13.76 3.50
CA ASP A 277 14.77 14.73 4.38
C ASP A 277 14.96 16.14 3.76
N ARG A 278 14.00 17.04 3.94
CA ARG A 278 14.08 18.46 3.53
C ARG A 278 13.56 19.37 4.62
N ASN A 279 14.00 20.63 4.64
CA ASN A 279 13.37 21.68 5.42
C ASN A 279 12.44 22.49 4.50
N PHE A 280 11.15 22.59 4.85
CA PHE A 280 10.18 23.39 4.10
C PHE A 280 9.97 24.79 4.70
N GLY A 281 10.56 25.07 5.86
CA GLY A 281 10.44 26.35 6.56
C GLY A 281 9.05 26.59 7.14
N LYS A 282 8.87 27.81 7.63
CA LYS A 282 7.58 28.31 8.12
C LYS A 282 6.59 28.47 6.99
N ASP A 283 5.43 27.87 7.13
CA ASP A 283 4.36 27.86 6.11
C ASP A 283 2.99 27.72 6.81
N LYS A 284 1.92 27.40 6.07
CA LYS A 284 0.55 27.22 6.58
C LYS A 284 0.48 26.43 7.90
N ASP A 285 -0.42 26.83 8.81
CA ASP A 285 -0.74 26.12 10.07
C ASP A 285 -1.61 24.86 9.83
N GLU A 286 -1.16 24.01 8.90
CA GLU A 286 -1.82 22.79 8.47
C GLU A 286 -0.87 21.60 8.61
N TYR A 287 -1.44 20.40 8.70
CA TYR A 287 -0.64 19.19 8.67
C TYR A 287 0.06 19.03 7.31
N ARG A 288 1.39 18.94 7.31
CA ARG A 288 2.20 18.64 6.11
C ARG A 288 1.83 17.28 5.52
N PHE A 289 1.47 16.33 6.39
CA PHE A 289 0.77 15.12 6.02
C PHE A 289 -0.19 14.70 7.14
N ASP A 290 -1.31 14.10 6.75
CA ASP A 290 -2.36 13.64 7.65
C ASP A 290 -2.86 12.25 7.23
N PHE A 291 -2.55 11.23 8.04
CA PHE A 291 -2.99 9.86 7.81
C PHE A 291 -4.09 9.51 8.80
N TYR A 292 -5.34 9.48 8.34
CA TYR A 292 -6.49 9.45 9.22
C TYR A 292 -7.53 8.39 8.84
N GLY A 293 -7.94 7.52 9.78
CA GLY A 293 -9.11 6.67 9.50
C GLY A 293 -8.88 5.63 8.40
N ASN A 294 -7.65 5.13 8.20
CA ASN A 294 -7.37 4.11 7.17
C ASN A 294 -7.34 2.70 7.76
N LEU A 295 -7.75 1.71 6.98
CA LEU A 295 -7.46 0.30 7.23
C LEU A 295 -6.25 -0.12 6.39
N ILE A 296 -5.21 -0.63 7.05
CA ILE A 296 -3.98 -1.08 6.39
C ILE A 296 -3.64 -2.50 6.85
N PHE A 297 -3.68 -3.48 5.94
CA PHE A 297 -3.41 -4.86 6.30
C PHE A 297 -2.67 -5.68 5.26
N GLY A 298 -1.95 -6.71 5.70
CA GLY A 298 -1.16 -7.55 4.79
C GLY A 298 -0.10 -6.77 4.03
N VAL A 299 0.47 -5.71 4.63
CA VAL A 299 1.67 -5.04 4.11
C VAL A 299 2.87 -5.79 4.64
N GLU A 300 3.61 -6.46 3.76
CA GLU A 300 4.75 -7.27 4.15
C GLU A 300 5.70 -7.46 2.98
N GLN A 301 7.01 -7.37 3.25
CA GLN A 301 8.02 -7.73 2.27
C GLN A 301 8.44 -9.17 2.51
N ARG A 302 8.51 -9.96 1.45
CA ARG A 302 8.85 -11.39 1.54
C ARG A 302 10.24 -11.71 1.01
N ILE A 303 10.82 -10.77 0.26
CA ILE A 303 12.12 -10.91 -0.40
C ILE A 303 13.13 -9.99 0.28
N TYR A 304 14.39 -10.44 0.45
CA TYR A 304 15.44 -9.57 0.96
C TYR A 304 15.65 -8.39 0.02
N SER A 305 15.58 -7.17 0.56
CA SER A 305 15.82 -5.98 -0.25
C SER A 305 17.24 -6.07 -0.82
N TRP A 306 17.36 -5.80 -2.10
CA TRP A 306 18.66 -5.80 -2.75
C TRP A 306 18.95 -4.44 -3.35
N VAL A 307 20.18 -3.97 -3.14
CA VAL A 307 20.67 -2.73 -3.67
C VAL A 307 21.79 -3.08 -4.63
N VAL A 308 21.48 -3.09 -5.93
CA VAL A 308 22.35 -3.63 -6.98
C VAL A 308 23.76 -3.05 -7.02
N HIS A 309 23.97 -1.82 -6.55
CA HIS A 309 25.28 -1.16 -6.50
C HIS A 309 26.13 -1.57 -5.29
N LYS A 310 25.62 -2.41 -4.38
CA LYS A 310 26.38 -2.95 -3.26
C LYS A 310 26.91 -4.34 -3.62
N PRO A 311 28.13 -4.72 -3.23
CA PRO A 311 28.66 -6.08 -3.42
C PRO A 311 28.18 -7.09 -2.36
N TYR A 312 27.08 -6.77 -1.66
CA TYR A 312 26.48 -7.64 -0.66
C TYR A 312 24.98 -7.33 -0.51
N SER A 313 24.24 -8.30 0.04
CA SER A 313 22.85 -8.15 0.49
C SER A 313 22.70 -8.68 1.91
N ASN A 314 22.08 -7.90 2.80
CA ASN A 314 21.71 -8.40 4.12
C ASN A 314 20.57 -9.42 3.97
N LEU A 315 20.72 -10.61 4.53
CA LEU A 315 19.71 -11.68 4.49
C LEU A 315 18.66 -11.46 5.58
N LYS A 316 18.02 -10.29 5.54
CA LYS A 316 17.07 -9.81 6.54
C LYS A 316 15.89 -9.16 5.85
N ILE A 317 14.69 -9.47 6.34
CA ILE A 317 13.50 -8.70 6.01
C ILE A 317 13.41 -7.55 6.99
N ASP A 318 13.79 -6.36 6.54
CA ASP A 318 13.75 -5.12 7.31
C ASP A 318 12.70 -4.12 6.80
N GLU A 319 12.05 -4.42 5.67
CA GLU A 319 11.01 -3.62 5.03
C GLU A 319 9.61 -4.26 5.15
N GLY A 320 8.59 -3.76 4.44
CA GLY A 320 7.21 -4.26 4.63
C GLY A 320 6.49 -3.58 5.79
N LYS A 321 6.69 -2.28 5.96
CA LYS A 321 6.09 -1.49 7.05
C LYS A 321 4.76 -0.90 6.60
N ALA A 322 3.72 -0.99 7.42
CA ALA A 322 2.40 -0.48 7.05
C ALA A 322 2.40 1.04 6.87
N ILE A 323 2.98 1.76 7.83
CA ILE A 323 3.28 3.19 7.73
C ILE A 323 4.76 3.41 8.02
N LEU A 324 5.47 4.05 7.09
CA LEU A 324 6.86 4.49 7.27
C LEU A 324 6.97 5.99 7.00
N ILE A 325 7.52 6.72 7.97
CA ILE A 325 7.94 8.11 7.77
C ILE A 325 9.47 8.20 7.85
N ASP A 326 10.09 8.74 6.81
CA ASP A 326 11.52 9.06 6.82
C ASP A 326 11.80 10.33 7.62
N ALA A 327 13.06 10.48 8.02
CA ALA A 327 13.51 11.65 8.77
C ALA A 327 13.37 12.93 7.93
N THR A 328 13.13 14.05 8.62
CA THR A 328 13.06 15.38 8.03
C THR A 328 13.93 16.39 8.77
N LYS A 329 14.53 17.31 8.01
CA LYS A 329 15.18 18.54 8.47
C LYS A 329 14.20 19.67 8.77
N ASP A 330 12.92 19.49 8.46
CA ASP A 330 11.88 20.48 8.79
C ASP A 330 11.64 20.52 10.31
N ASN A 331 11.98 21.65 10.94
CA ASN A 331 11.80 21.87 12.37
C ASN A 331 10.40 22.40 12.72
N GLU A 332 9.67 22.89 11.72
CA GLU A 332 8.31 23.41 11.87
C GLU A 332 7.27 22.43 11.31
N MET A 333 7.67 21.17 11.14
CA MET A 333 6.78 20.09 10.75
C MET A 333 5.57 20.04 11.70
N LYS A 334 4.38 19.94 11.14
CA LYS A 334 3.15 19.57 11.84
C LYS A 334 2.58 18.40 11.07
N ALA A 335 2.42 17.25 11.71
CA ALA A 335 1.97 16.04 11.02
C ALA A 335 1.15 15.13 11.94
N ARG A 336 0.28 14.30 11.34
CA ARG A 336 -0.61 13.42 12.09
C ARG A 336 -0.72 12.02 11.50
N ILE A 337 -0.75 11.03 12.40
CA ILE A 337 -1.13 9.64 12.13
C ILE A 337 -2.19 9.26 13.18
N ALA A 338 -3.46 9.23 12.81
CA ALA A 338 -4.53 9.01 13.78
C ALA A 338 -5.69 8.15 13.29
N ASN A 339 -6.41 7.51 14.22
CA ASN A 339 -7.62 6.72 13.92
C ASN A 339 -7.40 5.62 12.86
N ASN A 340 -6.19 5.10 12.68
CA ASN A 340 -5.94 4.04 11.71
C ASN A 340 -6.11 2.65 12.35
N LEU A 341 -6.62 1.70 11.57
CA LEU A 341 -6.69 0.27 11.92
C LEU A 341 -5.61 -0.48 11.13
N LEU A 342 -4.62 -1.02 11.81
CA LEU A 342 -3.49 -1.72 11.17
C LEU A 342 -3.47 -3.19 11.59
N LEU A 343 -3.66 -4.08 10.62
CA LEU A 343 -3.88 -5.51 10.88
C LEU A 343 -2.87 -6.38 10.14
N TYR A 344 -2.33 -7.41 10.80
CA TYR A 344 -1.59 -8.51 10.14
C TYR A 344 -0.43 -8.07 9.21
N ASN A 345 0.30 -7.01 9.57
CA ASN A 345 1.42 -6.49 8.78
C ASN A 345 2.76 -7.21 9.10
N GLY A 346 3.74 -7.05 8.21
CA GLY A 346 5.03 -7.74 8.12
C GLY A 346 5.98 -7.53 9.28
N THR A 347 6.58 -6.35 9.34
CA THR A 347 7.71 -6.04 10.24
C THR A 347 7.35 -5.01 11.30
N THR A 348 6.79 -3.87 10.90
CA THR A 348 6.42 -2.80 11.83
C THR A 348 5.17 -2.12 11.30
N ASN A 349 4.22 -1.85 12.19
CA ASN A 349 2.97 -1.20 11.79
C ASN A 349 3.15 0.31 11.60
N ILE A 350 3.75 1.00 12.57
CA ILE A 350 4.11 2.43 12.44
C ILE A 350 5.59 2.58 12.75
N ARG A 351 6.38 2.96 11.74
CA ARG A 351 7.80 3.27 11.91
C ARG A 351 8.04 4.76 11.75
N MET A 352 8.55 5.36 12.81
CA MET A 352 8.85 6.78 12.90
C MET A 352 10.36 7.03 12.85
N LYS A 353 10.73 8.10 12.14
CA LYS A 353 12.04 8.75 12.22
C LYS A 353 11.81 10.22 12.56
N ARG A 354 12.88 10.99 12.78
CA ARG A 354 12.80 12.39 13.22
C ARG A 354 11.80 13.21 12.38
N ASN A 355 10.68 13.59 13.00
CA ASN A 355 9.64 14.47 12.45
C ASN A 355 9.07 15.34 13.57
N PRO A 356 9.62 16.54 13.80
CA PRO A 356 9.16 17.42 14.88
C PRO A 356 7.64 17.63 14.90
N ASN A 357 7.07 17.77 16.09
CA ASN A 357 5.64 17.99 16.36
C ASN A 357 4.71 16.95 15.69
N LEU A 358 5.19 15.71 15.51
CA LEU A 358 4.37 14.60 15.05
C LEU A 358 3.34 14.21 16.12
N GLU A 359 2.10 14.02 15.69
CA GLU A 359 1.01 13.52 16.52
C GLU A 359 0.62 12.11 16.08
N VAL A 360 0.66 11.15 17.01
CA VAL A 360 0.30 9.75 16.77
C VAL A 360 -0.72 9.32 17.82
N TYR A 361 -1.99 9.19 17.45
CA TYR A 361 -3.02 8.93 18.43
C TYR A 361 -4.20 8.11 17.92
N ASN A 362 -4.91 7.45 18.83
CA ASN A 362 -6.10 6.67 18.50
C ASN A 362 -5.87 5.62 17.40
N ASN A 363 -4.65 5.12 17.23
CA ASN A 363 -4.41 4.04 16.28
C ASN A 363 -4.65 2.70 16.97
N THR A 364 -5.23 1.76 16.23
CA THR A 364 -5.46 0.39 16.67
C THR A 364 -4.61 -0.57 15.85
N ILE A 365 -3.71 -1.30 16.50
CA ILE A 365 -2.81 -2.27 15.87
C ILE A 365 -3.11 -3.67 16.40
N TYR A 366 -3.34 -4.62 15.49
CA TYR A 366 -3.46 -6.05 15.80
C TYR A 366 -2.55 -6.85 14.87
N THR A 367 -1.44 -7.37 15.40
CA THR A 367 -0.50 -8.14 14.58
C THR A 367 -0.95 -9.58 14.38
N ASP A 368 -0.33 -10.25 13.41
CA ASP A 368 -0.34 -11.71 13.38
C ASP A 368 0.42 -12.25 14.61
N PHE A 369 -0.30 -12.98 15.49
CA PHE A 369 0.27 -13.54 16.71
C PHE A 369 1.10 -14.80 16.45
N ASP A 370 0.87 -15.47 15.32
CA ASP A 370 1.52 -16.72 14.94
C ASP A 370 2.74 -16.47 14.05
N ARG A 371 2.89 -15.27 13.50
CA ARG A 371 4.08 -14.86 12.74
C ARG A 371 5.35 -14.87 13.59
N THR A 372 6.35 -15.67 13.19
CA THR A 372 7.63 -15.84 13.91
C THR A 372 8.82 -15.15 13.26
N SER A 373 8.79 -14.92 11.94
CA SER A 373 9.84 -14.19 11.25
C SER A 373 9.29 -13.44 10.02
N PRO A 374 9.57 -12.12 9.89
CA PRO A 374 10.01 -11.24 10.97
C PRO A 374 8.91 -11.13 12.04
N ILE A 375 9.27 -10.92 13.32
CA ILE A 375 8.28 -10.67 14.37
C ILE A 375 7.71 -9.25 14.17
N PRO A 376 6.38 -9.08 14.02
CA PRO A 376 5.79 -7.78 13.77
C PRO A 376 5.77 -6.92 15.05
N ASP A 377 6.34 -5.73 14.94
CA ASP A 377 6.30 -4.68 15.96
C ASP A 377 5.11 -3.73 15.76
N GLY A 378 4.73 -3.03 16.83
CA GLY A 378 3.68 -2.02 16.82
C GLY A 378 4.16 -0.65 16.32
N ILE A 379 4.27 0.30 17.24
CA ILE A 379 4.73 1.68 17.00
C ILE A 379 6.19 1.76 17.45
N THR A 380 7.09 2.12 16.54
CA THR A 380 8.53 2.19 16.90
C THR A 380 9.18 3.39 16.25
N GLU A 381 10.20 3.92 16.91
CA GLU A 381 11.06 4.96 16.36
C GLU A 381 12.46 4.47 16.00
N LYS A 382 13.25 5.35 15.39
CA LYS A 382 14.68 5.15 15.13
C LYS A 382 15.55 6.29 15.65
N GLU A 383 14.96 7.46 15.84
CA GLU A 383 15.61 8.73 16.15
C GLU A 383 14.71 9.52 17.09
N ASP A 384 15.27 10.52 17.77
CA ASP A 384 14.52 11.49 18.57
C ASP A 384 13.51 12.26 17.69
N ILE A 385 12.32 12.53 18.25
CA ILE A 385 11.21 13.20 17.57
C ILE A 385 10.76 14.37 18.45
N PRO A 386 11.33 15.57 18.26
CA PRO A 386 11.03 16.72 19.11
C PRO A 386 9.53 17.00 19.20
N ASN A 387 9.02 17.22 20.41
CA ASN A 387 7.59 17.47 20.68
C ASN A 387 6.64 16.37 20.17
N LEU A 388 7.08 15.10 20.12
CA LEU A 388 6.20 13.97 19.80
C LEU A 388 5.02 13.92 20.76
N LYS A 389 3.79 13.85 20.22
CA LYS A 389 2.60 13.48 20.97
C LYS A 389 2.19 12.06 20.60
N LEU A 390 2.11 11.18 21.60
CA LEU A 390 1.77 9.77 21.43
C LEU A 390 0.73 9.38 22.48
N TYR A 391 -0.54 9.31 22.12
CA TYR A 391 -1.60 9.08 23.11
C TYR A 391 -2.77 8.26 22.59
N ASN A 392 -3.54 7.66 23.48
CA ASN A 392 -4.77 6.93 23.15
C ASN A 392 -4.57 5.78 22.14
N ASN A 393 -3.35 5.26 21.92
CA ASN A 393 -3.14 4.16 20.98
C ASN A 393 -3.39 2.81 21.65
N LEU A 394 -3.92 1.85 20.89
CA LEU A 394 -4.06 0.47 21.30
C LEU A 394 -3.19 -0.43 20.44
N VAL A 395 -2.21 -1.10 21.06
CA VAL A 395 -1.23 -1.91 20.34
C VAL A 395 -1.21 -3.34 20.87
N MET A 396 -1.74 -4.26 20.09
CA MET A 396 -1.74 -5.69 20.41
C MET A 396 -0.75 -6.40 19.52
N THR A 397 0.36 -6.83 20.11
CA THR A 397 1.41 -7.57 19.41
C THR A 397 1.75 -8.86 20.15
N ARG A 398 2.37 -9.83 19.46
CA ARG A 398 2.81 -11.08 20.13
C ARG A 398 3.90 -10.85 21.16
N LYS A 399 4.02 -11.78 22.12
CA LYS A 399 5.17 -11.84 23.03
C LYS A 399 6.49 -11.95 22.23
N GLY A 400 7.50 -11.22 22.68
CA GLY A 400 8.81 -11.14 22.03
C GLY A 400 8.96 -9.99 21.03
N SER A 401 7.86 -9.35 20.61
CA SER A 401 7.87 -8.10 19.83
C SER A 401 8.06 -6.86 20.70
N VAL A 402 8.24 -5.71 20.05
CA VAL A 402 8.09 -4.39 20.65
C VAL A 402 6.73 -3.81 20.28
N ALA A 403 5.87 -3.59 21.28
CA ALA A 403 4.57 -2.97 21.07
C ALA A 403 4.74 -1.46 20.83
N ILE A 404 5.42 -0.77 21.76
CA ILE A 404 5.72 0.66 21.63
C ILE A 404 7.19 0.91 22.00
N ASP A 405 7.97 1.48 21.08
CA ASP A 405 9.34 1.93 21.31
C ASP A 405 9.47 3.45 21.20
N ILE A 406 9.72 4.10 22.34
CA ILE A 406 10.04 5.52 22.47
C ILE A 406 11.39 5.74 23.18
N SER A 407 12.30 4.76 23.11
CA SER A 407 13.55 4.77 23.88
C SER A 407 14.62 5.77 23.41
N LYS A 408 14.41 6.43 22.27
CA LYS A 408 15.26 7.47 21.70
C LYS A 408 14.75 8.88 21.95
N GLN A 409 13.53 9.03 22.47
CA GLN A 409 12.99 10.34 22.83
C GLN A 409 13.79 10.98 23.97
N SER A 410 14.28 12.19 23.69
CA SER A 410 14.95 13.06 24.66
C SER A 410 13.97 13.64 25.68
N GLU A 411 12.72 13.86 25.26
CA GLU A 411 11.65 14.41 26.10
C GLU A 411 10.49 13.42 26.22
N ILE A 412 10.35 12.84 27.41
CA ILE A 412 9.25 11.94 27.76
C ILE A 412 8.47 12.58 28.92
N ASN A 413 7.27 13.07 28.65
CA ASN A 413 6.41 13.68 29.67
C ASN A 413 4.93 13.23 29.53
N SER A 414 4.18 13.25 30.64
CA SER A 414 2.81 12.73 30.71
C SER A 414 1.78 13.61 29.99
N LYS A 415 2.14 14.83 29.56
CA LYS A 415 1.26 15.68 28.75
C LYS A 415 1.28 15.28 27.28
N ASN A 416 2.41 14.75 26.81
CA ASN A 416 2.61 14.36 25.43
C ASN A 416 2.42 12.86 25.21
N ILE A 417 2.70 12.05 26.23
CA ILE A 417 2.64 10.58 26.15
C ILE A 417 1.74 10.06 27.26
N TYR A 418 0.52 9.65 26.92
CA TYR A 418 -0.49 9.21 27.89
C TYR A 418 -1.52 8.26 27.28
N ASN A 419 -2.17 7.46 28.13
CA ASN A 419 -3.33 6.63 27.76
C ASN A 419 -3.09 5.68 26.57
N ASN A 420 -1.86 5.20 26.39
CA ASN A 420 -1.56 4.15 25.41
C ASN A 420 -1.65 2.79 26.08
N TYR A 421 -2.26 1.81 25.41
CA TYR A 421 -2.45 0.47 25.93
C TYR A 421 -1.76 -0.57 25.05
N ILE A 422 -1.06 -1.51 25.70
CA ILE A 422 -0.34 -2.58 25.00
C ILE A 422 -0.73 -3.98 25.49
N TYR A 423 -0.81 -4.93 24.57
CA TYR A 423 -0.96 -6.35 24.88
C TYR A 423 0.20 -7.15 24.26
N GLY A 424 0.68 -8.16 25.00
CA GLY A 424 1.69 -9.13 24.57
C GLY A 424 3.13 -8.58 24.48
N GLY A 425 3.42 -7.74 23.48
CA GLY A 425 4.74 -7.14 23.27
C GLY A 425 5.23 -6.27 24.44
N LYS A 426 6.50 -5.86 24.39
CA LYS A 426 7.10 -4.98 25.41
C LYS A 426 7.02 -3.50 25.01
N ASN A 427 7.02 -2.63 26.01
CA ASN A 427 7.31 -1.21 25.87
C ASN A 427 8.81 -0.90 26.12
N ALA A 428 9.23 0.30 25.76
CA ALA A 428 10.56 0.82 26.09
C ALA A 428 10.80 0.89 27.62
N LYS A 429 12.04 0.61 28.05
CA LYS A 429 12.49 0.85 29.45
C LYS A 429 12.33 2.34 29.72
N ASN A 430 11.49 2.74 30.69
CA ASN A 430 11.17 4.13 31.08
C ASN A 430 9.98 4.80 30.36
N SER A 431 9.03 4.04 29.81
CA SER A 431 7.85 4.62 29.17
C SER A 431 6.74 4.94 30.17
N ILE A 432 6.52 6.23 30.42
CA ILE A 432 5.31 6.75 31.06
C ILE A 432 4.14 6.73 30.07
N GLY A 433 2.90 6.73 30.56
CA GLY A 433 1.72 6.84 29.71
C GLY A 433 1.46 5.62 28.81
N ILE A 434 2.10 4.48 29.11
CA ILE A 434 1.90 3.20 28.44
C ILE A 434 1.51 2.15 29.49
N GLU A 435 0.30 1.64 29.39
CA GLU A 435 -0.25 0.62 30.28
C GLU A 435 -0.32 -0.74 29.58
N LYS A 436 0.06 -1.80 30.30
CA LYS A 436 -0.05 -3.16 29.80
C LYS A 436 -1.38 -3.79 30.23
N ILE A 437 -2.17 -4.23 29.27
CA ILE A 437 -3.44 -4.93 29.52
C ILE A 437 -3.26 -6.45 29.57
N LYS A 438 -4.15 -7.11 30.32
CA LYS A 438 -4.10 -8.57 30.53
C LYS A 438 -4.75 -9.39 29.42
N ASN A 439 -5.74 -8.82 28.74
CA ASN A 439 -6.55 -9.52 27.73
C ASN A 439 -6.43 -8.84 26.36
N LYS A 440 -6.76 -9.58 25.29
CA LYS A 440 -7.04 -8.99 23.99
C LYS A 440 -8.41 -8.32 24.08
N ASN A 441 -8.46 -7.00 24.17
CA ASN A 441 -9.70 -6.24 24.42
C ASN A 441 -10.59 -6.06 23.17
N PHE A 442 -10.59 -7.01 22.24
CA PHE A 442 -11.50 -7.06 21.09
C PHE A 442 -12.57 -8.12 21.31
N ARG A 443 -13.81 -7.82 20.88
CA ARG A 443 -14.93 -8.77 20.97
C ARG A 443 -14.62 -10.10 20.28
N GLU A 444 -14.37 -10.06 18.98
CA GLU A 444 -14.13 -11.27 18.17
C GLU A 444 -13.24 -10.94 16.95
N PRO A 445 -11.94 -10.63 17.14
CA PRO A 445 -11.06 -10.19 16.06
C PRO A 445 -10.89 -11.27 14.98
N GLU A 446 -10.96 -12.54 15.35
CA GLU A 446 -10.93 -13.68 14.41
C GLU A 446 -12.18 -13.75 13.51
N LYS A 447 -13.27 -13.08 13.91
CA LYS A 447 -14.48 -12.86 13.10
C LYS A 447 -14.54 -11.44 12.54
N THR A 448 -13.39 -10.77 12.43
CA THR A 448 -13.24 -9.39 11.94
C THR A 448 -13.96 -8.33 12.77
N ASN A 449 -14.32 -8.63 14.02
CA ASN A 449 -14.90 -7.66 14.93
C ASN A 449 -13.82 -7.03 15.82
N PHE A 450 -13.35 -5.85 15.39
CA PHE A 450 -12.33 -5.06 16.09
C PHE A 450 -12.92 -3.97 16.99
N LYS A 451 -14.17 -4.12 17.44
CA LYS A 451 -14.74 -3.23 18.47
C LYS A 451 -14.13 -3.53 19.85
N LEU A 452 -13.91 -2.48 20.63
CA LEU A 452 -13.33 -2.58 21.97
C LEU A 452 -14.38 -2.97 23.02
N GLU A 453 -13.97 -3.73 24.03
CA GLU A 453 -14.87 -4.19 25.10
C GLU A 453 -14.76 -3.43 26.43
N ALA A 454 -13.57 -2.94 26.80
CA ALA A 454 -13.29 -2.55 28.19
C ALA A 454 -12.21 -1.47 28.37
N LEU A 455 -11.96 -0.65 27.35
CA LEU A 455 -11.00 0.45 27.43
C LEU A 455 -11.72 1.80 27.58
N PRO A 456 -11.04 2.83 28.12
CA PRO A 456 -11.59 4.18 28.16
C PRO A 456 -12.09 4.62 26.78
N ASN A 457 -13.13 5.46 26.78
CA ASN A 457 -13.57 6.15 25.57
C ASN A 457 -12.36 6.85 24.93
N GLU A 458 -12.32 6.88 23.60
CA GLU A 458 -11.25 7.50 22.79
C GLU A 458 -9.94 6.72 22.69
N VAL A 459 -9.78 5.53 23.29
CA VAL A 459 -8.62 4.67 23.00
C VAL A 459 -8.82 3.91 21.70
N GLY A 460 -7.79 3.91 20.85
CA GLY A 460 -7.84 3.26 19.54
C GLY A 460 -8.76 3.96 18.55
N ILE A 461 -8.97 3.31 17.41
CA ILE A 461 -9.83 3.80 16.33
C ILE A 461 -11.25 4.06 16.84
N ASP A 462 -11.82 5.20 16.46
CA ASP A 462 -13.20 5.58 16.79
C ASP A 462 -14.24 4.77 15.98
N ASP A 463 -15.47 4.70 16.51
CA ASP A 463 -16.56 3.92 15.91
C ASP A 463 -16.96 4.44 14.52
N ASP A 464 -16.89 5.75 14.24
CA ASP A 464 -17.29 6.31 12.95
C ASP A 464 -16.30 5.89 11.85
N SER A 465 -15.00 6.03 12.13
CA SER A 465 -13.91 5.55 11.27
C SER A 465 -14.00 4.05 11.04
N LEU A 466 -14.27 3.28 12.11
CA LEU A 466 -14.42 1.82 12.03
C LEU A 466 -15.61 1.42 11.16
N ASN A 467 -16.80 1.97 11.42
CA ASN A 467 -18.02 1.68 10.66
C ASN A 467 -17.86 2.05 9.18
N HIS A 468 -17.26 3.20 8.88
CA HIS A 468 -16.98 3.64 7.51
C HIS A 468 -16.08 2.66 6.76
N ILE A 469 -14.94 2.27 7.35
CA ILE A 469 -14.02 1.30 6.75
C ILE A 469 -14.70 -0.05 6.52
N PHE A 470 -15.45 -0.55 7.51
CA PHE A 470 -16.10 -1.85 7.39
C PHE A 470 -17.22 -1.85 6.35
N SER A 471 -17.90 -0.72 6.14
CA SER A 471 -18.81 -0.56 5.01
C SER A 471 -18.07 -0.69 3.67
N LEU A 472 -16.88 -0.10 3.53
CA LEU A 472 -16.06 -0.26 2.31
C LEU A 472 -15.60 -1.72 2.12
N VAL A 473 -15.18 -2.38 3.19
CA VAL A 473 -14.76 -3.79 3.17
C VAL A 473 -15.90 -4.68 2.69
N GLU A 474 -17.10 -4.50 3.23
CA GLU A 474 -18.29 -5.25 2.82
C GLU A 474 -18.67 -4.96 1.37
N ASP A 475 -18.77 -3.68 1.00
CA ASP A 475 -19.14 -3.25 -0.35
C ASP A 475 -18.24 -3.86 -1.43
N TYR A 476 -16.93 -3.94 -1.15
CA TYR A 476 -15.96 -4.48 -2.09
C TYR A 476 -15.72 -5.99 -1.93
N GLY A 477 -16.34 -6.65 -0.94
CA GLY A 477 -16.13 -8.08 -0.66
C GLY A 477 -14.69 -8.38 -0.29
N ILE A 478 -14.06 -7.49 0.47
CA ILE A 478 -12.68 -7.63 0.93
C ILE A 478 -12.67 -8.60 2.11
N ILE A 479 -11.72 -9.53 2.09
CA ILE A 479 -11.52 -10.49 3.18
C ILE A 479 -10.31 -10.02 3.98
N ILE A 480 -10.54 -9.66 5.24
CA ILE A 480 -9.50 -9.32 6.19
C ILE A 480 -9.05 -10.61 6.87
N LYS A 481 -7.79 -10.99 6.69
CA LYS A 481 -7.18 -12.15 7.36
C LYS A 481 -5.67 -12.01 7.39
N SER A 482 -5.01 -12.76 8.28
CA SER A 482 -3.57 -12.96 8.17
C SER A 482 -3.20 -13.64 6.85
N SER A 483 -2.04 -13.28 6.31
CA SER A 483 -1.44 -14.01 5.18
C SER A 483 -0.94 -15.40 5.59
N ASN A 484 -0.76 -15.65 6.90
CA ASN A 484 -0.09 -16.83 7.46
C ASN A 484 1.30 -17.08 6.86
N TRP A 485 1.88 -16.08 6.18
CA TRP A 485 3.16 -16.21 5.55
C TRP A 485 4.26 -16.16 6.61
N GLN A 486 5.15 -17.15 6.55
CA GLN A 486 6.33 -17.28 7.40
C GLN A 486 7.56 -17.24 6.50
N HIS A 487 8.58 -16.49 6.91
CA HIS A 487 9.80 -16.39 6.13
C HIS A 487 10.67 -17.64 6.27
N ASP A 488 10.82 -18.38 5.17
CA ASP A 488 11.80 -19.47 5.07
C ASP A 488 13.16 -18.91 4.63
N HIS A 489 13.99 -18.56 5.62
CA HIS A 489 15.29 -17.94 5.36
C HIS A 489 16.21 -18.84 4.52
N LEU A 490 16.18 -20.16 4.77
CA LEU A 490 17.05 -21.11 4.10
C LEU A 490 16.64 -21.24 2.64
N LYS A 491 15.38 -21.60 2.37
CA LYS A 491 14.89 -21.79 1.00
C LYS A 491 14.99 -20.51 0.17
N ASN A 492 14.75 -19.34 0.77
CA ASN A 492 14.95 -18.06 0.07
C ASN A 492 16.41 -17.86 -0.35
N THR A 493 17.33 -18.13 0.58
CA THR A 493 18.77 -17.96 0.32
C THR A 493 19.27 -18.98 -0.70
N GLU A 494 18.84 -20.24 -0.61
CA GLU A 494 19.13 -21.27 -1.61
C GLU A 494 18.58 -20.90 -2.99
N THR A 495 17.34 -20.41 -3.06
CA THR A 495 16.73 -19.96 -4.32
C THR A 495 17.56 -18.83 -4.94
N ILE A 496 18.00 -17.87 -4.13
CA ILE A 496 18.90 -16.80 -4.59
C ILE A 496 20.21 -17.39 -5.12
N VAL A 497 20.94 -18.16 -4.31
CA VAL A 497 22.27 -18.67 -4.66
C VAL A 497 22.24 -19.60 -5.88
N ASN A 498 21.18 -20.40 -6.04
CA ASN A 498 21.04 -21.33 -7.17
C ASN A 498 20.69 -20.65 -8.50
N ASN A 499 20.35 -19.36 -8.49
CA ASN A 499 19.96 -18.61 -9.69
C ASN A 499 20.88 -17.39 -9.94
N VAL A 500 22.11 -17.42 -9.43
CA VAL A 500 23.12 -16.37 -9.64
C VAL A 500 23.30 -16.08 -11.13
N SER A 501 23.24 -14.79 -11.49
CA SER A 501 23.49 -14.30 -12.85
C SER A 501 24.98 -14.27 -13.17
N GLU A 502 25.33 -14.33 -14.46
CA GLU A 502 26.72 -14.32 -14.97
C GLU A 502 27.54 -13.07 -14.58
N PHE A 503 26.89 -11.98 -14.17
CA PHE A 503 27.56 -10.77 -13.69
C PHE A 503 28.12 -10.90 -12.27
N PHE A 504 27.74 -11.95 -11.55
CA PHE A 504 28.10 -12.20 -10.16
C PHE A 504 28.70 -13.59 -10.02
N THR A 505 29.79 -13.72 -9.28
CA THR A 505 30.47 -15.00 -9.05
C THR A 505 30.79 -15.20 -7.58
N ASN A 506 31.11 -16.43 -7.19
CA ASN A 506 31.55 -16.79 -5.85
C ASN A 506 30.63 -16.27 -4.71
N PRO A 507 29.33 -16.61 -4.73
CA PRO A 507 28.42 -16.27 -3.63
C PRO A 507 28.93 -16.88 -2.32
N ARG A 508 29.03 -16.06 -1.27
CA ARG A 508 29.53 -16.42 0.06
C ARG A 508 28.60 -15.86 1.12
N ILE A 509 28.17 -16.68 2.06
CA ILE A 509 27.37 -16.22 3.21
C ILE A 509 28.31 -16.01 4.39
N GLY A 510 28.17 -14.86 5.07
CA GLY A 510 28.95 -14.55 6.26
C GLY A 510 28.25 -13.55 7.16
N PRO A 511 28.83 -13.22 8.33
CA PRO A 511 28.33 -12.15 9.17
C PRO A 511 28.29 -10.83 8.39
N SER A 512 27.19 -10.09 8.51
CA SER A 512 27.06 -8.75 7.95
C SER A 512 28.07 -7.82 8.60
N THR A 513 28.92 -7.22 7.79
CA THR A 513 29.88 -6.19 8.20
C THR A 513 29.21 -4.87 8.58
N VAL A 514 27.95 -4.68 8.20
CA VAL A 514 27.19 -3.43 8.43
C VAL A 514 26.18 -3.60 9.56
N GLU A 515 25.48 -4.73 9.63
CA GLU A 515 24.53 -5.01 10.69
C GLU A 515 25.02 -6.14 11.59
N LYS A 516 25.81 -5.77 12.61
CA LYS A 516 26.29 -6.68 13.65
C LYS A 516 25.11 -7.50 14.19
N LYS A 517 25.15 -8.83 14.03
CA LYS A 517 24.14 -9.87 14.34
C LYS A 517 23.33 -10.44 13.16
N HIS A 518 23.48 -9.92 11.96
CA HIS A 518 22.81 -10.47 10.78
C HIS A 518 23.79 -11.19 9.86
N LEU A 519 23.28 -12.09 9.02
CA LEU A 519 24.03 -12.67 7.91
C LEU A 519 23.86 -11.79 6.67
N ALA A 520 24.87 -11.81 5.81
CA ALA A 520 24.84 -11.20 4.49
C ALA A 520 25.33 -12.20 3.44
N LEU A 521 24.78 -12.09 2.24
CA LEU A 521 25.30 -12.72 1.04
C LEU A 521 26.27 -11.74 0.39
N TYR A 522 27.51 -12.17 0.22
CA TYR A 522 28.58 -11.51 -0.50
C TYR A 522 28.77 -12.19 -1.86
N TYR A 523 29.21 -11.43 -2.86
CA TYR A 523 29.52 -11.97 -4.19
C TYR A 523 30.58 -11.12 -4.86
N ASP A 524 31.37 -11.74 -5.72
CA ASP A 524 32.26 -11.04 -6.62
C ASP A 524 31.46 -10.50 -7.81
N VAL A 525 31.93 -9.42 -8.41
CA VAL A 525 31.26 -8.73 -9.53
C VAL A 525 32.16 -8.74 -10.76
N SER A 526 31.56 -8.86 -11.93
CA SER A 526 32.28 -8.81 -13.21
C SER A 526 32.90 -7.43 -13.49
N ASP A 527 33.93 -7.40 -14.34
CA ASP A 527 34.52 -6.16 -14.88
C ASP A 527 33.47 -5.24 -15.50
N LYS A 528 32.50 -5.80 -16.24
CA LYS A 528 31.41 -5.06 -16.88
C LYS A 528 30.57 -4.34 -15.81
N TRP A 529 30.24 -5.02 -14.71
CA TRP A 529 29.54 -4.41 -13.57
C TRP A 529 30.37 -3.29 -12.95
N ALA A 530 31.65 -3.56 -12.62
CA ALA A 530 32.51 -2.60 -11.94
C ALA A 530 32.66 -1.30 -12.74
N ARG A 531 32.91 -1.41 -14.05
CA ARG A 531 32.98 -0.26 -14.95
C ARG A 531 31.66 0.51 -15.02
N THR A 532 30.52 -0.19 -15.06
CA THR A 532 29.19 0.43 -15.17
C THR A 532 28.88 1.35 -13.98
N PHE A 533 29.28 0.98 -12.77
CA PHE A 533 29.04 1.80 -11.57
C PHE A 533 30.27 2.60 -11.10
N GLY A 534 31.31 2.69 -11.94
CA GLY A 534 32.50 3.49 -11.64
C GLY A 534 33.37 2.95 -10.51
N TYR A 535 33.25 1.66 -10.18
CA TYR A 535 34.17 0.99 -9.25
C TYR A 535 35.41 0.55 -10.01
N LYS A 536 36.60 0.86 -9.49
CA LYS A 536 37.80 0.12 -9.91
C LYS A 536 37.67 -1.30 -9.33
N ILE A 537 37.97 -2.34 -10.10
CA ILE A 537 37.83 -3.74 -9.65
C ILE A 537 38.59 -4.01 -8.34
N PHE A 538 39.71 -3.31 -8.13
CA PHE A 538 40.50 -3.36 -6.89
C PHE A 538 39.91 -2.57 -5.70
N GLN A 539 38.82 -1.81 -5.89
CA GLN A 539 38.10 -1.08 -4.82
C GLN A 539 36.92 -1.88 -4.24
N LEU A 540 36.67 -3.10 -4.72
CA LEU A 540 35.71 -4.02 -4.12
C LEU A 540 36.44 -4.77 -3.02
N ILE A 541 36.70 -4.02 -1.97
CA ILE A 541 37.48 -4.43 -0.82
C ILE A 541 36.73 -5.58 -0.13
N LEU A 542 37.33 -6.78 -0.13
CA LEU A 542 36.85 -7.93 0.62
C LEU A 542 36.67 -7.54 2.11
N PRO A 543 35.75 -8.19 2.86
CA PRO A 543 35.49 -7.88 4.27
C PRO A 543 36.74 -7.69 5.14
N ASP A 544 37.80 -8.45 4.87
CA ASP A 544 39.07 -8.40 5.60
C ASP A 544 39.89 -7.13 5.35
N GLU A 545 39.83 -6.57 4.14
CA GLU A 545 40.46 -5.29 3.83
C GLU A 545 39.53 -4.11 4.20
N PHE A 546 38.20 -4.28 4.17
CA PHE A 546 37.24 -3.24 4.58
C PHE A 546 37.36 -2.98 6.08
N ALA A 547 37.52 -4.06 6.87
CA ALA A 547 37.82 -4.00 8.29
C ALA A 547 39.19 -3.35 8.59
N LYS A 548 40.18 -3.49 7.70
CA LYS A 548 41.50 -2.83 7.84
C LYS A 548 41.45 -1.33 7.53
N VAL A 549 40.71 -0.92 6.50
CA VAL A 549 40.61 0.49 6.05
C VAL A 549 39.72 1.32 6.99
N HIS A 550 38.63 0.76 7.52
CA HIS A 550 37.67 1.47 8.39
C HIS A 550 37.84 1.19 9.88
N LYS A 551 39.05 0.79 10.32
CA LYS A 551 39.36 0.43 11.72
C LYS A 551 39.04 1.55 12.73
N LYS A 552 39.07 2.81 12.29
CA LYS A 552 38.73 4.00 13.09
C LYS A 552 37.22 4.18 13.31
N GLU A 553 36.40 3.71 12.37
CA GLU A 553 34.93 3.81 12.43
C GLU A 553 34.27 2.57 13.06
N TYR A 554 34.96 1.41 13.06
CA TYR A 554 34.43 0.15 13.60
C TYR A 554 35.46 -0.62 14.46
N PRO A 555 35.89 -0.09 15.62
CA PRO A 555 37.07 -0.56 16.37
C PRO A 555 36.95 -1.95 17.05
N LYS A 556 35.87 -2.71 16.84
CA LYS A 556 35.59 -3.98 17.54
C LYS A 556 35.44 -5.21 16.64
N ILE A 557 35.77 -5.14 15.36
CA ILE A 557 35.78 -6.33 14.49
C ILE A 557 37.19 -6.91 14.50
N ASN A 558 37.38 -8.07 15.16
CA ASN A 558 38.64 -8.81 15.10
C ASN A 558 38.68 -9.58 13.77
N PRO A 559 39.69 -9.38 12.90
CA PRO A 559 39.80 -10.10 11.63
C PRO A 559 39.78 -11.63 11.77
N LYS A 560 40.12 -12.16 12.96
CA LYS A 560 40.07 -13.60 13.26
C LYS A 560 38.65 -14.15 13.48
N ASP A 561 37.66 -13.30 13.73
CA ASP A 561 36.25 -13.71 13.90
C ASP A 561 35.57 -13.96 12.54
N ILE A 562 36.21 -13.56 11.43
CA ILE A 562 35.80 -13.85 10.06
C ILE A 562 36.58 -15.08 9.59
N SER A 563 36.32 -16.23 10.22
CA SER A 563 36.86 -17.48 9.70
C SER A 563 36.09 -17.86 8.43
N ILE A 564 36.69 -17.62 7.27
CA ILE A 564 36.25 -18.18 6.00
C ILE A 564 36.32 -19.71 6.15
N GLN A 565 35.17 -20.37 6.34
CA GLN A 565 35.09 -21.79 6.06
C GLN A 565 35.32 -21.97 4.57
N LYS A 566 36.53 -22.42 4.23
CA LYS A 566 36.90 -22.93 2.90
C LYS A 566 35.84 -23.93 2.44
N LYS A 567 35.30 -23.71 1.24
CA LYS A 567 34.47 -24.64 0.46
C LYS A 567 33.34 -25.31 1.24
N VAL A 568 32.15 -24.72 1.21
CA VAL A 568 30.92 -25.52 1.30
C VAL A 568 30.84 -26.35 0.02
N GLN A 569 31.42 -27.55 0.06
CA GLN A 569 31.07 -28.62 -0.85
C GLN A 569 29.76 -29.19 -0.32
N TYR A 570 28.66 -28.91 -1.01
CA TYR A 570 27.35 -29.49 -0.73
C TYR A 570 27.44 -31.00 -1.01
N GLN A 571 27.78 -31.81 0.00
CA GLN A 571 27.53 -33.24 -0.02
C GLN A 571 26.15 -33.46 0.58
N GLY A 572 25.16 -33.65 -0.28
CA GLY A 572 23.83 -34.04 0.15
C GLY A 572 23.89 -35.33 0.95
N LYS A 573 23.13 -35.39 2.05
CA LYS A 573 22.50 -36.61 2.55
C LYS A 573 21.37 -36.27 3.53
N LYS A 574 20.17 -36.70 3.11
CA LYS A 574 18.88 -36.92 3.79
C LYS A 574 18.41 -35.95 4.86
#